data_AF-A0A346PKZ0-F1
#
_entry.id   AF-A0A346PKZ0-F1
#
_cell.length_a   1.000
_cell.length_b   1.000
_cell.length_c   1.000
_cell.angle_alpha   90.00
_cell.angle_beta   90.00
_cell.angle_gamma   90.00
#
_symmetry.space_group_name_H-M   'P 1'
#
loop_
_entity.id
_entity.type
_entity.pdbx_description
1 polymer ?
#
loop_
_entity_poly.entity_id
_entity_poly.type
_entity_poly.pdbx_seq_one_letter_code
_entity_poly.pdbx_strand_id
1 'polypeptide(L)'
;MPPFSQLSARPAGGGTYPALSIRRPDRTGLENRRRRSRDTSRRWDDATGRRHALEARAPTTSMDDALRAGVAIYNDGYYHAAHDAWEDRWLELEEDTDDERLLHGLIQFTAAVYHARERNWDGAVGLAESASEYLEDLPAEYREVDLPPVRAYLEALESDPELIERRRPIALVHHGDGPTVADLEFGPTAIAAVVLAEELGYDEKPIEQARGYARDDLEAGDDGSRFITLLFDFVREDDHRGIVYQRLTGHVERRNAREEDVEGLF
;
A
#
# COMPACT_ATOMS: atom_id res chain seq x y z
N MET A 1 -16.62 29.43 6.16
CA MET A 1 -15.65 28.65 5.35
C MET A 1 -14.26 29.03 5.81
N PRO A 2 -13.55 28.18 6.56
CA PRO A 2 -12.16 28.48 6.93
C PRO A 2 -11.23 28.17 5.75
N PRO A 3 -10.05 28.84 5.68
CA PRO A 3 -9.15 28.75 4.53
C PRO A 3 -8.27 27.49 4.58
N PHE A 4 -7.89 27.02 3.39
CA PHE A 4 -6.94 25.94 3.15
C PHE A 4 -5.58 26.24 3.80
N SER A 5 -5.22 25.48 4.84
CA SER A 5 -3.83 25.37 5.29
C SER A 5 -3.06 24.53 4.29
N GLN A 6 -2.11 25.16 3.59
CA GLN A 6 -1.08 24.45 2.83
C GLN A 6 -0.10 23.82 3.81
N LEU A 7 -0.17 22.51 4.00
CA LEU A 7 0.96 21.74 4.48
C LEU A 7 1.98 21.64 3.33
N SER A 8 3.03 22.45 3.44
CA SER A 8 4.22 22.36 2.59
C SER A 8 4.97 21.09 2.96
N ALA A 9 4.68 19.99 2.26
CA ALA A 9 5.64 18.90 2.11
C ALA A 9 6.83 19.46 1.32
N ARG A 10 8.02 19.46 1.94
CA ARG A 10 9.27 19.77 1.23
C ARG A 10 9.58 18.58 0.32
N PRO A 11 10.01 18.78 -0.94
CA PRO A 11 10.31 17.66 -1.83
C PRO A 11 11.59 16.96 -1.36
N ALA A 12 11.48 15.67 -1.05
CA ALA A 12 12.63 14.79 -1.03
C ALA A 12 13.02 14.52 -2.50
N GLY A 13 14.20 15.00 -2.89
CA GLY A 13 14.96 14.64 -4.10
C GLY A 13 14.17 14.18 -5.33
N GLY A 14 13.90 15.10 -6.25
CA GLY A 14 13.43 14.79 -7.60
C GLY A 14 14.46 13.97 -8.38
N GLY A 15 14.32 12.64 -8.31
CA GLY A 15 14.80 11.74 -9.34
C GLY A 15 13.76 11.69 -10.46
N THR A 16 14.14 12.12 -11.66
CA THR A 16 13.31 11.91 -12.85
C THR A 16 13.23 10.42 -13.13
N TYR A 17 12.14 9.76 -12.71
CA TYR A 17 11.81 8.42 -13.15
C TYR A 17 11.32 8.53 -14.60
N PRO A 18 12.01 7.91 -15.59
CA PRO A 18 11.45 7.82 -16.93
C PRO A 18 10.10 7.10 -16.87
N ALA A 19 9.18 7.42 -17.78
CA ALA A 19 7.88 6.76 -17.94
C ALA A 19 8.09 5.28 -18.30
N LEU A 20 8.41 4.46 -17.31
CA LEU A 20 8.35 3.02 -17.39
C LEU A 20 6.92 2.66 -17.00
N SER A 21 6.14 2.19 -17.97
CA SER A 21 4.94 1.38 -17.70
C SER A 21 5.28 0.43 -16.55
N ILE A 22 4.48 0.44 -15.47
CA ILE A 22 4.65 -0.52 -14.36
C ILE A 22 4.28 -1.88 -14.92
N ARG A 23 5.22 -2.51 -15.65
CA ARG A 23 5.03 -3.82 -16.24
C ARG A 23 5.30 -4.85 -15.18
N ARG A 24 4.49 -5.90 -15.17
CA ARG A 24 4.77 -7.09 -14.38
C ARG A 24 6.21 -7.54 -14.67
N PRO A 25 7.08 -7.66 -13.65
CA PRO A 25 8.44 -8.12 -13.88
C PRO A 25 8.41 -9.53 -14.46
N ASP A 26 9.40 -9.88 -15.28
CA ASP A 26 9.57 -11.26 -15.70
C ASP A 26 9.79 -12.19 -14.49
N ARG A 27 9.68 -13.50 -14.70
CA ARG A 27 9.80 -14.49 -13.62
C ARG A 27 11.08 -14.34 -12.78
N THR A 28 12.16 -13.87 -13.40
CA THR A 28 13.45 -13.61 -12.74
C THR A 28 13.44 -12.29 -11.95
N GLY A 29 12.74 -11.26 -12.42
CA GLY A 29 12.49 -10.02 -11.69
C GLY A 29 11.60 -10.21 -10.45
N LEU A 30 10.56 -11.05 -10.57
CA LEU A 30 9.72 -11.48 -9.44
C LEU A 30 10.53 -12.24 -8.37
N GLU A 31 11.39 -13.17 -8.80
CA GLU A 31 12.27 -13.91 -7.89
C GLU A 31 13.35 -13.02 -7.25
N ASN A 32 13.87 -12.02 -7.96
CA ASN A 32 14.84 -11.07 -7.43
C ASN A 32 14.23 -10.04 -6.47
N ARG A 33 13.00 -9.60 -6.70
CA ARG A 33 12.24 -8.75 -5.77
C ARG A 33 11.86 -9.52 -4.50
N ARG A 34 11.34 -10.75 -4.67
CA ARG A 34 11.17 -11.72 -3.56
C ARG A 34 12.49 -12.03 -2.86
N ARG A 35 13.63 -12.02 -3.57
CA ARG A 35 14.96 -12.15 -2.94
C ARG A 35 15.40 -10.90 -2.21
N ARG A 36 15.13 -9.66 -2.66
CA ARG A 36 15.42 -8.44 -1.88
C ARG A 36 14.60 -8.37 -0.59
N SER A 37 13.32 -8.77 -0.66
CA SER A 37 12.45 -8.98 0.50
C SER A 37 12.90 -10.16 1.39
N ARG A 38 13.60 -11.17 0.84
CA ARG A 38 14.18 -12.31 1.59
C ARG A 38 15.63 -12.13 2.05
N ASP A 39 16.41 -11.22 1.48
CA ASP A 39 17.84 -10.98 1.80
C ASP A 39 17.97 -10.09 3.04
N THR A 40 16.96 -9.27 3.32
CA THR A 40 16.71 -8.68 4.65
C THR A 40 16.33 -9.73 5.71
N SER A 41 15.94 -10.94 5.29
CA SER A 41 15.60 -12.08 6.15
C SER A 41 16.68 -13.17 6.21
N ARG A 42 17.76 -13.10 5.40
CA ARG A 42 18.79 -14.16 5.33
C ARG A 42 20.16 -13.74 5.84
N ARG A 43 20.18 -13.27 7.10
CA ARG A 43 21.37 -13.41 7.94
C ARG A 43 21.09 -14.24 9.19
N TRP A 44 20.23 -15.24 9.05
CA TRP A 44 19.99 -16.29 10.05
C TRP A 44 19.68 -17.56 9.29
N ASP A 45 20.68 -18.43 9.16
CA ASP A 45 20.51 -19.86 8.86
C ASP A 45 21.90 -20.52 9.01
N ASP A 46 22.15 -21.10 10.19
CA ASP A 46 22.90 -22.36 10.25
C ASP A 46 22.42 -23.18 11.46
N ALA A 47 21.50 -24.12 11.19
CA ALA A 47 21.41 -25.46 11.79
C ALA A 47 20.05 -26.10 11.45
N THR A 48 20.04 -26.80 10.33
CA THR A 48 19.23 -27.99 9.99
C THR A 48 18.00 -28.34 10.83
N GLY A 49 16.86 -28.29 10.14
CA GLY A 49 15.86 -29.37 10.19
C GLY A 49 14.45 -28.94 10.60
N ARG A 50 13.64 -28.51 9.63
CA ARG A 50 12.17 -28.69 9.59
C ARG A 50 11.60 -28.15 8.27
N ARG A 51 11.83 -28.88 7.18
CA ARG A 51 10.99 -28.81 5.98
C ARG A 51 9.76 -29.66 6.28
N HIS A 52 8.54 -29.09 6.19
CA HIS A 52 7.20 -29.74 6.17
C HIS A 52 6.12 -29.29 7.19
N ALA A 53 6.12 -28.07 7.73
CA ALA A 53 4.93 -27.58 8.47
C ALA A 53 4.67 -26.06 8.39
N LEU A 54 5.05 -25.40 7.30
CA LEU A 54 4.80 -23.96 7.06
C LEU A 54 4.22 -23.71 5.65
N GLU A 55 3.48 -24.69 5.12
CA GLU A 55 2.76 -24.58 3.86
C GLU A 55 1.26 -24.78 4.12
N ALA A 56 0.63 -23.78 4.77
CA ALA A 56 -0.81 -23.48 4.71
C ALA A 56 -1.18 -22.29 5.64
N ARG A 57 -0.50 -21.14 5.51
CA ARG A 57 -0.97 -19.89 6.15
C ARG A 57 -1.90 -19.18 5.16
N ALA A 58 -3.14 -18.92 5.56
CA ALA A 58 -4.18 -18.26 4.75
C ALA A 58 -3.66 -16.95 4.09
N PRO A 59 -4.25 -16.47 2.98
CA PRO A 59 -3.72 -15.30 2.28
C PRO A 59 -3.55 -14.12 3.24
N THR A 60 -2.32 -13.60 3.29
CA THR A 60 -1.74 -12.67 4.26
C THR A 60 -2.41 -11.30 4.40
N THR A 61 -3.42 -10.97 3.58
CA THR A 61 -4.00 -9.63 3.46
C THR A 61 -5.43 -9.51 2.89
N SER A 62 -6.27 -10.52 2.58
CA SER A 62 -7.57 -10.31 1.85
C SER A 62 -7.52 -9.39 0.58
N MET A 63 -8.50 -9.47 -0.33
CA MET A 63 -8.55 -8.55 -1.50
C MET A 63 -9.18 -7.22 -1.10
N ASP A 64 -10.22 -7.32 -0.27
CA ASP A 64 -11.00 -6.19 0.21
C ASP A 64 -10.18 -5.22 1.06
N ASP A 65 -9.36 -5.73 1.99
CA ASP A 65 -8.53 -4.88 2.84
C ASP A 65 -7.49 -4.11 2.02
N ALA A 66 -6.90 -4.77 1.02
CA ALA A 66 -5.93 -4.16 0.11
C ALA A 66 -6.56 -3.03 -0.71
N LEU A 67 -7.73 -3.28 -1.32
CA LEU A 67 -8.50 -2.27 -2.04
C LEU A 67 -8.84 -1.09 -1.12
N ARG A 68 -9.40 -1.36 0.07
CA ARG A 68 -9.78 -0.34 1.04
C ARG A 68 -8.58 0.49 1.50
N ALA A 69 -7.44 -0.13 1.77
CA ALA A 69 -6.22 0.56 2.18
C ALA A 69 -5.69 1.47 1.06
N GLY A 70 -5.49 0.95 -0.16
CA GLY A 70 -4.95 1.76 -1.25
C GLY A 70 -5.86 2.91 -1.65
N VAL A 71 -7.19 2.70 -1.66
CA VAL A 71 -8.19 3.77 -1.89
C VAL A 71 -8.06 4.87 -0.83
N ALA A 72 -7.95 4.50 0.45
CA ALA A 72 -7.82 5.45 1.55
C ALA A 72 -6.51 6.25 1.50
N ILE A 73 -5.39 5.57 1.21
CA ILE A 73 -4.06 6.20 1.06
C ILE A 73 -4.08 7.20 -0.12
N TYR A 74 -4.67 6.80 -1.26
CA TYR A 74 -4.85 7.67 -2.41
C TYR A 74 -5.70 8.90 -2.09
N ASN A 75 -6.84 8.71 -1.41
CA ASN A 75 -7.78 9.78 -1.07
C ASN A 75 -7.16 10.81 -0.12
N ASP A 76 -6.20 10.41 0.71
CA ASP A 76 -5.41 11.30 1.58
C ASP A 76 -4.24 11.99 0.87
N GLY A 77 -4.08 11.76 -0.44
CA GLY A 77 -3.12 12.46 -1.29
C GLY A 77 -1.77 11.78 -1.43
N TYR A 78 -1.59 10.58 -0.85
CA TYR A 78 -0.41 9.74 -1.03
C TYR A 78 -0.52 8.95 -2.35
N TYR A 79 -0.63 9.69 -3.46
CA TYR A 79 -0.90 9.12 -4.79
C TYR A 79 0.16 8.14 -5.26
N HIS A 80 1.42 8.39 -4.92
CA HIS A 80 2.52 7.47 -5.24
C HIS A 80 2.38 6.19 -4.41
N ALA A 81 2.43 6.29 -3.08
CA ALA A 81 2.41 5.14 -2.17
C ALA A 81 1.15 4.25 -2.27
N ALA A 82 0.02 4.77 -2.75
CA ALA A 82 -1.22 4.01 -2.83
C ALA A 82 -1.08 2.67 -3.60
N HIS A 83 -0.20 2.62 -4.61
CA HIS A 83 0.00 1.40 -5.39
C HIS A 83 0.61 0.24 -4.58
N ASP A 84 1.41 0.53 -3.55
CA ASP A 84 2.07 -0.49 -2.74
C ASP A 84 1.07 -1.33 -1.94
N ALA A 85 -0.09 -0.76 -1.61
CA ALA A 85 -1.17 -1.49 -0.96
C ALA A 85 -1.76 -2.60 -1.85
N TRP A 86 -1.62 -2.48 -3.17
CA TRP A 86 -2.16 -3.42 -4.16
C TRP A 86 -1.09 -4.30 -4.80
N GLU A 87 0.18 -3.88 -4.82
CA GLU A 87 1.25 -4.54 -5.59
C GLU A 87 1.39 -6.01 -5.22
N ASP A 88 1.52 -6.34 -3.93
CA ASP A 88 1.68 -7.73 -3.48
C ASP A 88 0.55 -8.64 -3.96
N ARG A 89 -0.69 -8.13 -3.92
CA ARG A 89 -1.89 -8.84 -4.37
C ARG A 89 -1.88 -9.03 -5.88
N TRP A 90 -1.60 -7.96 -6.62
CA TRP A 90 -1.50 -7.99 -8.06
C TRP A 90 -0.45 -9.00 -8.55
N LEU A 91 0.72 -9.04 -7.91
CA LEU A 91 1.79 -9.97 -8.27
C LEU A 91 1.44 -11.44 -8.01
N GLU A 92 0.43 -11.73 -7.19
CA GLU A 92 -0.07 -13.09 -6.91
C GLU A 92 -1.18 -13.56 -7.88
N LEU A 93 -1.84 -12.65 -8.58
CA LEU A 93 -2.97 -12.96 -9.45
C LEU A 93 -2.54 -13.58 -10.79
N GLU A 94 -3.38 -14.44 -11.35
CA GLU A 94 -3.19 -14.94 -12.71
C GLU A 94 -3.36 -13.79 -13.72
N GLU A 95 -2.52 -13.77 -14.76
CA GLU A 95 -2.61 -12.79 -15.84
C GLU A 95 -3.97 -12.88 -16.54
N ASP A 96 -4.44 -11.73 -17.05
CA ASP A 96 -5.71 -11.61 -17.80
C ASP A 96 -6.98 -11.94 -17.01
N THR A 97 -6.91 -12.02 -15.68
CA THR A 97 -8.10 -12.08 -14.83
C THR A 97 -8.65 -10.68 -14.54
N ASP A 98 -9.96 -10.57 -14.28
CA ASP A 98 -10.59 -9.29 -13.94
C ASP A 98 -9.98 -8.66 -12.68
N ASP A 99 -9.60 -9.46 -11.69
CA ASP A 99 -8.90 -8.99 -10.48
C ASP A 99 -7.51 -8.42 -10.82
N GLU A 100 -6.77 -9.08 -11.71
CA GLU A 100 -5.45 -8.59 -12.15
C GLU A 100 -5.60 -7.28 -12.90
N ARG A 101 -6.56 -7.22 -13.85
CA ARG A 101 -6.88 -6.01 -14.61
C ARG A 101 -7.31 -4.85 -13.71
N LEU A 102 -8.14 -5.12 -12.70
CA LEU A 102 -8.53 -4.10 -11.72
C LEU A 102 -7.31 -3.52 -11.02
N LEU A 103 -6.49 -4.35 -10.36
CA LEU A 103 -5.37 -3.85 -9.58
C LEU A 103 -4.32 -3.19 -10.47
N HIS A 104 -4.03 -3.76 -11.62
CA HIS A 104 -3.08 -3.19 -12.56
C HIS A 104 -3.56 -1.82 -13.06
N GLY A 105 -4.83 -1.71 -13.47
CA GLY A 105 -5.41 -0.45 -13.89
C GLY A 105 -5.40 0.62 -12.80
N LEU A 106 -5.72 0.26 -11.55
CA LEU A 106 -5.64 1.18 -10.41
C LEU A 106 -4.20 1.60 -10.08
N ILE A 107 -3.24 0.68 -10.14
CA ILE A 107 -1.81 0.98 -9.98
C ILE A 107 -1.36 2.00 -11.03
N GLN A 108 -1.66 1.78 -12.31
CA GLN A 108 -1.32 2.72 -13.39
C GLN A 108 -2.05 4.07 -13.21
N PHE A 109 -3.32 4.07 -12.80
CA PHE A 109 -4.10 5.29 -12.53
C PHE A 109 -3.44 6.16 -11.44
N THR A 110 -3.04 5.56 -10.32
CA THR A 110 -2.38 6.31 -9.23
C THR A 110 -1.02 6.84 -9.66
N ALA A 111 -0.26 6.07 -10.44
CA ALA A 111 0.97 6.51 -11.07
C ALA A 111 0.75 7.67 -12.07
N ALA A 112 -0.29 7.62 -12.89
CA ALA A 112 -0.64 8.70 -13.83
C ALA A 112 -0.90 10.02 -13.09
N VAL A 113 -1.65 9.96 -11.99
CA VAL A 113 -1.89 11.14 -11.12
C VAL A 113 -0.59 11.67 -10.53
N TYR A 114 0.27 10.79 -10.02
CA TYR A 114 1.58 11.19 -9.47
C TYR A 114 2.46 11.86 -10.52
N HIS A 115 2.59 11.25 -11.71
CA HIS A 115 3.37 11.80 -12.82
C HIS A 115 2.86 13.17 -13.26
N ALA A 116 1.53 13.36 -13.33
CA ALA A 116 0.95 14.65 -13.65
C ALA A 116 1.32 15.70 -12.59
N ARG A 117 1.27 15.35 -11.29
CA ARG A 117 1.67 16.29 -10.22
C ARG A 117 3.13 16.70 -10.28
N GLU A 118 4.00 15.79 -10.73
CA GLU A 118 5.43 16.05 -10.94
C GLU A 118 5.73 16.71 -12.30
N ARG A 119 4.70 17.13 -13.05
CA ARG A 119 4.81 17.71 -14.39
C ARG A 119 5.48 16.81 -15.43
N ASN A 120 5.43 15.51 -15.21
CA ASN A 120 5.85 14.51 -16.18
C ASN A 120 4.65 14.18 -17.09
N TRP A 121 4.35 15.10 -18.01
CA TRP A 121 3.15 15.05 -18.86
C TRP A 121 3.12 13.82 -19.76
N ASP A 122 4.21 13.53 -20.46
CA ASP A 122 4.29 12.37 -21.35
C ASP A 122 4.10 11.06 -20.57
N GLY A 123 4.67 10.97 -19.36
CA GLY A 123 4.47 9.84 -18.48
C GLY A 123 3.04 9.73 -17.97
N ALA A 124 2.42 10.84 -17.59
CA ALA A 124 1.02 10.87 -17.14
C ALA A 124 0.07 10.39 -18.23
N VAL A 125 0.26 10.85 -19.48
CA VAL A 125 -0.55 10.43 -20.63
C VAL A 125 -0.40 8.93 -20.89
N GLY A 126 0.82 8.41 -21.02
CA GLY A 126 1.03 6.99 -21.31
C GLY A 126 0.53 6.05 -20.20
N LEU A 127 0.63 6.48 -18.93
CA LEU A 127 0.05 5.75 -17.81
C LEU A 127 -1.48 5.83 -17.81
N ALA A 128 -2.06 6.96 -18.22
CA ALA A 128 -3.50 7.12 -18.32
C ALA A 128 -4.10 6.25 -19.43
N GLU A 129 -3.45 6.19 -20.60
CA GLU A 129 -3.81 5.28 -21.70
C GLU A 129 -3.78 3.83 -21.23
N SER A 130 -2.67 3.40 -20.60
CA SER A 130 -2.52 2.03 -20.11
C SER A 130 -3.52 1.67 -19.01
N ALA A 131 -3.78 2.58 -18.07
CA ALA A 131 -4.79 2.38 -17.04
C ALA A 131 -6.19 2.20 -17.66
N SER A 132 -6.53 3.00 -18.68
CA SER A 132 -7.80 2.89 -19.41
C SER A 132 -7.95 1.53 -20.06
N GLU A 133 -6.92 1.02 -20.74
CA GLU A 133 -6.93 -0.32 -21.37
C GLU A 133 -7.22 -1.45 -20.38
N TYR A 134 -6.64 -1.39 -19.18
CA TYR A 134 -6.89 -2.40 -18.14
C TYR A 134 -8.30 -2.32 -17.58
N LEU A 135 -8.84 -1.11 -17.43
CA LEU A 135 -10.12 -0.89 -16.79
C LEU A 135 -11.31 -0.93 -17.75
N GLU A 136 -11.13 -0.83 -19.07
CA GLU A 136 -12.20 -0.62 -20.07
C GLU A 136 -13.32 -1.68 -19.99
N ASP A 137 -12.94 -2.95 -20.00
CA ASP A 137 -13.87 -4.09 -20.10
C ASP A 137 -14.49 -4.51 -18.76
N LEU A 138 -14.03 -3.95 -17.64
CA LEU A 138 -14.60 -4.26 -16.32
C LEU A 138 -16.04 -3.70 -16.20
N PRO A 139 -16.90 -4.30 -15.37
CA PRO A 139 -18.19 -3.71 -15.03
C PRO A 139 -18.03 -2.29 -14.43
N ALA A 140 -19.10 -1.48 -14.45
CA ALA A 140 -19.07 -0.12 -13.89
C ALA A 140 -18.70 -0.12 -12.38
N GLU A 141 -19.14 -1.14 -11.66
CA GLU A 141 -18.71 -1.41 -10.30
C GLU A 141 -18.11 -2.81 -10.26
N TYR A 142 -16.85 -2.92 -9.84
CA TYR A 142 -16.13 -4.19 -9.74
C TYR A 142 -15.32 -4.23 -8.45
N ARG A 143 -15.45 -5.31 -7.67
CA ARG A 143 -14.95 -5.37 -6.28
C ARG A 143 -15.34 -4.13 -5.47
N GLU A 144 -16.59 -3.71 -5.65
CA GLU A 144 -17.17 -2.55 -4.96
C GLU A 144 -16.43 -1.22 -5.22
N VAL A 145 -15.58 -1.15 -6.25
CA VAL A 145 -14.92 0.08 -6.74
C VAL A 145 -15.74 0.72 -7.86
N ASP A 146 -16.05 2.01 -7.75
CA ASP A 146 -16.79 2.78 -8.77
C ASP A 146 -15.84 3.25 -9.90
N LEU A 147 -15.88 2.58 -11.05
CA LEU A 147 -14.95 2.82 -12.17
C LEU A 147 -15.35 3.94 -13.15
N PRO A 148 -16.63 4.28 -13.42
CA PRO A 148 -16.98 5.36 -14.33
C PRO A 148 -16.30 6.71 -14.04
N PRO A 149 -16.21 7.20 -12.77
CA PRO A 149 -15.47 8.41 -12.47
C PRO A 149 -13.97 8.29 -12.79
N VAL A 150 -13.38 7.11 -12.52
CA VAL A 150 -11.97 6.81 -12.81
C VAL A 150 -11.68 6.87 -14.29
N ARG A 151 -12.49 6.17 -15.11
CA ARG A 151 -12.36 6.16 -16.58
C ARG A 151 -12.51 7.56 -17.18
N ALA A 152 -13.50 8.32 -16.72
CA ALA A 152 -13.71 9.70 -17.18
C ALA A 152 -12.54 10.62 -16.81
N TYR A 153 -11.92 10.41 -15.63
CA TYR A 153 -10.75 11.17 -15.24
C TYR A 153 -9.50 10.79 -16.05
N LEU A 154 -9.31 9.50 -16.36
CA LEU A 154 -8.23 9.01 -17.21
C LEU A 154 -8.30 9.62 -18.61
N GLU A 155 -9.48 9.59 -19.25
CA GLU A 155 -9.71 10.23 -20.57
C GLU A 155 -9.38 11.74 -20.54
N ALA A 156 -9.78 12.42 -19.46
CA ALA A 156 -9.50 13.84 -19.28
C ALA A 156 -8.00 14.11 -19.07
N LEU A 157 -7.30 13.26 -18.33
CA LEU A 157 -5.87 13.38 -18.06
C LEU A 157 -5.02 13.05 -19.28
N GLU A 158 -5.43 12.05 -20.07
CA GLU A 158 -4.83 11.71 -21.37
C GLU A 158 -4.93 12.88 -22.34
N SER A 159 -6.12 13.49 -22.43
CA SER A 159 -6.38 14.62 -23.34
C SER A 159 -5.68 15.91 -22.92
N ASP A 160 -5.52 16.11 -21.61
CA ASP A 160 -5.04 17.36 -21.01
C ASP A 160 -4.32 17.07 -19.67
N PRO A 161 -3.05 16.64 -19.68
CA PRO A 161 -2.35 16.24 -18.46
C PRO A 161 -2.12 17.41 -17.49
N GLU A 162 -2.14 18.65 -17.98
CA GLU A 162 -2.07 19.86 -17.14
C GLU A 162 -3.38 20.12 -16.35
N LEU A 163 -4.45 19.35 -16.60
CA LEU A 163 -5.72 19.43 -15.85
C LEU A 163 -5.48 19.37 -14.33
N ILE A 164 -4.47 18.62 -13.91
CA ILE A 164 -4.03 18.46 -12.52
C ILE A 164 -3.67 19.78 -11.84
N GLU A 165 -3.22 20.80 -12.59
CA GLU A 165 -2.90 22.12 -12.02
C GLU A 165 -4.16 22.97 -11.78
N ARG A 166 -5.28 22.60 -12.42
CA ARG A 166 -6.55 23.35 -12.41
C ARG A 166 -7.61 22.68 -11.55
N ARG A 167 -7.51 21.38 -11.30
CA ARG A 167 -8.47 20.58 -10.55
C ARG A 167 -7.76 19.58 -9.66
N ARG A 168 -8.40 19.23 -8.55
CA ARG A 168 -7.94 18.12 -7.72
C ARG A 168 -8.19 16.80 -8.45
N PRO A 169 -7.35 15.78 -8.23
CA PRO A 169 -7.71 14.40 -8.53
C PRO A 169 -9.08 14.06 -7.94
N ILE A 170 -9.81 13.19 -8.63
CA ILE A 170 -11.05 12.62 -8.09
C ILE A 170 -10.76 11.86 -6.80
N ALA A 171 -11.75 11.70 -5.93
CA ALA A 171 -11.68 10.71 -4.87
C ALA A 171 -12.10 9.35 -5.45
N LEU A 172 -11.43 8.28 -5.03
CA LEU A 172 -11.84 6.91 -5.31
C LEU A 172 -12.95 6.50 -4.34
N VAL A 173 -13.94 5.77 -4.86
CA VAL A 173 -15.07 5.23 -4.09
C VAL A 173 -14.94 3.72 -4.01
N HIS A 174 -15.05 3.18 -2.80
CA HIS A 174 -15.04 1.75 -2.50
C HIS A 174 -16.15 1.45 -1.49
N HIS A 175 -16.97 0.42 -1.69
CA HIS A 175 -18.17 0.16 -0.85
C HIS A 175 -19.15 1.34 -0.78
N GLY A 176 -19.24 2.14 -1.84
CA GLY A 176 -20.16 3.28 -1.94
C GLY A 176 -19.77 4.52 -1.12
N ASP A 177 -18.60 4.54 -0.48
CA ASP A 177 -18.03 5.74 0.16
C ASP A 177 -16.61 6.03 -0.36
N GLY A 178 -16.10 7.24 -0.07
CA GLY A 178 -14.72 7.61 -0.36
C GLY A 178 -13.90 7.60 0.92
N PRO A 179 -13.35 6.45 1.35
CA PRO A 179 -12.69 6.35 2.64
C PRO A 179 -11.38 7.12 2.64
N THR A 180 -11.01 7.62 3.81
CA THR A 180 -9.69 8.17 4.15
C THR A 180 -8.97 7.21 5.11
N VAL A 181 -7.70 7.46 5.43
CA VAL A 181 -6.99 6.58 6.39
C VAL A 181 -7.59 6.63 7.80
N ALA A 182 -8.35 7.70 8.11
CA ALA A 182 -9.08 7.84 9.36
C ALA A 182 -10.27 6.88 9.47
N ASP A 183 -10.83 6.42 8.35
CA ASP A 183 -12.03 5.58 8.29
C ASP A 183 -11.72 4.08 8.27
N LEU A 184 -10.44 3.71 8.21
CA LEU A 184 -10.04 2.32 8.06
C LEU A 184 -10.27 1.50 9.33
N GLU A 185 -10.75 0.26 9.16
CA GLU A 185 -10.72 -0.76 10.22
C GLU A 185 -9.31 -1.34 10.37
N PHE A 186 -9.12 -2.29 11.30
CA PHE A 186 -7.79 -2.83 11.61
C PHE A 186 -7.07 -3.43 10.39
N GLY A 187 -7.76 -4.30 9.62
CA GLY A 187 -7.17 -4.99 8.46
C GLY A 187 -6.52 -4.02 7.46
N PRO A 188 -7.28 -3.05 6.91
CA PRO A 188 -6.74 -2.03 6.02
C PRO A 188 -5.73 -1.10 6.70
N THR A 189 -5.94 -0.74 7.97
CA THR A 189 -4.99 0.11 8.74
C THR A 189 -3.62 -0.53 8.83
N ALA A 190 -3.57 -1.84 9.09
CA ALA A 190 -2.30 -2.56 9.20
C ALA A 190 -1.52 -2.59 7.88
N ILE A 191 -2.22 -2.57 6.74
CA ILE A 191 -1.59 -2.43 5.40
C ILE A 191 -1.09 -0.99 5.23
N ALA A 192 -1.96 -0.01 5.47
CA ALA A 192 -1.64 1.40 5.32
C ALA A 192 -0.45 1.84 6.20
N ALA A 193 -0.32 1.26 7.39
CA ALA A 193 0.82 1.55 8.27
C ALA A 193 2.16 1.17 7.63
N VAL A 194 2.25 0.03 6.95
CA VAL A 194 3.49 -0.42 6.29
C VAL A 194 3.79 0.50 5.10
N VAL A 195 2.79 0.72 4.24
CA VAL A 195 2.92 1.59 3.05
C VAL A 195 3.34 3.01 3.42
N LEU A 196 2.68 3.60 4.42
CA LEU A 196 3.01 4.96 4.88
C LEU A 196 4.35 5.03 5.62
N ALA A 197 4.83 3.93 6.21
CA ALA A 197 6.15 3.92 6.83
C ALA A 197 7.23 4.14 5.78
N GLU A 198 7.18 3.41 4.67
CA GLU A 198 8.14 3.58 3.56
C GLU A 198 8.03 4.97 2.95
N GLU A 199 6.82 5.40 2.55
CA GLU A 199 6.58 6.71 1.92
C GLU A 199 7.08 7.89 2.79
N LEU A 200 6.94 7.78 4.12
CA LEU A 200 7.36 8.83 5.06
C LEU A 200 8.80 8.66 5.55
N GLY A 201 9.56 7.68 5.04
CA GLY A 201 10.97 7.48 5.33
C GLY A 201 11.29 6.83 6.68
N TYR A 202 10.35 6.07 7.24
CA TYR A 202 10.59 5.20 8.41
C TYR A 202 11.09 3.82 7.96
N ASP A 203 11.75 3.09 8.86
CA ASP A 203 12.02 1.66 8.61
C ASP A 203 10.70 0.90 8.77
N GLU A 204 10.29 0.19 7.71
CA GLU A 204 9.04 -0.57 7.68
C GLU A 204 9.08 -1.81 8.59
N LYS A 205 10.27 -2.37 8.86
CA LYS A 205 10.40 -3.67 9.53
C LYS A 205 9.71 -3.74 10.89
N PRO A 206 9.87 -2.75 11.81
CA PRO A 206 9.15 -2.77 13.06
C PRO A 206 7.63 -2.68 12.86
N ILE A 207 7.15 -1.97 11.82
CA ILE A 207 5.74 -1.86 11.50
C ILE A 207 5.18 -3.19 10.99
N GLU A 208 5.91 -3.88 10.11
CA GLU A 208 5.54 -5.22 9.64
C GLU A 208 5.47 -6.24 10.80
N GLN A 209 6.45 -6.20 11.71
CA GLN A 209 6.44 -7.05 12.90
C GLN A 209 5.26 -6.72 13.83
N ALA A 210 5.00 -5.44 14.08
CA ALA A 210 3.84 -5.00 14.86
C ALA A 210 2.51 -5.43 14.22
N ARG A 211 2.39 -5.37 12.89
CA ARG A 211 1.25 -5.91 12.14
C ARG A 211 1.07 -7.41 12.38
N GLY A 212 2.15 -8.18 12.36
CA GLY A 212 2.13 -9.60 12.70
C GLY A 212 1.60 -9.85 14.11
N TYR A 213 2.17 -9.17 15.09
CA TYR A 213 1.75 -9.28 16.48
C TYR A 213 0.32 -8.84 16.74
N ALA A 214 -0.13 -7.75 16.12
CA ALA A 214 -1.49 -7.27 16.22
C ALA A 214 -2.49 -8.31 15.69
N ARG A 215 -2.15 -8.99 14.58
CA ARG A 215 -2.97 -10.08 14.04
C ARG A 215 -3.00 -11.28 14.98
N ASP A 216 -1.85 -11.73 15.45
CA ASP A 216 -1.76 -12.88 16.36
C ASP A 216 -2.55 -12.63 17.66
N ASP A 217 -2.48 -11.41 18.19
CA ASP A 217 -3.24 -11.00 19.37
C ASP A 217 -4.76 -11.01 19.11
N LEU A 218 -5.20 -10.50 17.96
CA LEU A 218 -6.62 -10.50 17.56
C LEU A 218 -7.15 -11.93 17.35
N GLU A 219 -6.37 -12.80 16.71
CA GLU A 219 -6.71 -14.22 16.54
C GLU A 219 -6.79 -14.95 17.90
N ALA A 220 -6.01 -14.52 18.89
CA ALA A 220 -6.09 -14.99 20.27
C ALA A 220 -7.24 -14.36 21.08
N GLY A 221 -7.98 -13.40 20.50
CA GLY A 221 -9.12 -12.70 21.14
C GLY A 221 -8.72 -11.53 22.05
N ASP A 222 -7.51 -10.98 21.91
CA ASP A 222 -7.08 -9.77 22.60
C ASP A 222 -7.33 -8.52 21.75
N ASP A 223 -8.59 -8.07 21.75
CA ASP A 223 -9.00 -6.82 21.10
C ASP A 223 -8.33 -5.56 21.71
N GLY A 224 -7.71 -5.70 22.89
CA GLY A 224 -6.98 -4.65 23.60
C GLY A 224 -5.50 -4.57 23.23
N SER A 225 -5.06 -5.26 22.16
CA SER A 225 -3.66 -5.28 21.76
C SER A 225 -3.12 -3.87 21.57
N ARG A 226 -2.01 -3.59 22.26
CA ARG A 226 -1.27 -2.33 22.10
C ARG A 226 -0.76 -2.14 20.67
N PHE A 227 -0.48 -3.22 19.95
CA PHE A 227 0.04 -3.13 18.58
C PHE A 227 -1.05 -2.63 17.63
N ILE A 228 -2.29 -3.10 17.81
CA ILE A 228 -3.46 -2.57 17.09
C ILE A 228 -3.56 -1.06 17.31
N THR A 229 -3.56 -0.61 18.57
CA THR A 229 -3.64 0.82 18.91
C THR A 229 -2.51 1.63 18.28
N LEU A 230 -1.26 1.17 18.40
CA LEU A 230 -0.11 1.90 17.87
C LEU A 230 -0.08 1.95 16.34
N LEU A 231 -0.62 0.94 15.65
CA LEU A 231 -0.78 0.99 14.20
C LEU A 231 -1.82 2.02 13.78
N PHE A 232 -2.96 2.09 14.47
CA PHE A 232 -3.95 3.15 14.26
C PHE A 232 -3.36 4.53 14.51
N ASP A 233 -2.68 4.73 15.64
CA ASP A 233 -2.05 6.01 15.98
C ASP A 233 -0.97 6.38 14.96
N PHE A 234 -0.19 5.41 14.47
CA PHE A 234 0.86 5.66 13.48
C PHE A 234 0.26 6.15 12.16
N VAL A 235 -0.85 5.56 11.73
CA VAL A 235 -1.53 5.98 10.50
C VAL A 235 -2.21 7.34 10.68
N ARG A 236 -2.87 7.59 11.82
CA ARG A 236 -3.79 8.73 12.00
C ARG A 236 -3.21 9.97 12.66
N GLU A 237 -2.13 9.86 13.44
CA GLU A 237 -1.57 10.99 14.21
C GLU A 237 -0.35 11.63 13.53
N ASP A 238 -0.58 12.46 12.50
CA ASP A 238 0.49 13.14 11.75
C ASP A 238 1.51 13.88 12.64
N ASP A 239 1.02 14.68 13.57
CA ASP A 239 1.86 15.53 14.44
C ASP A 239 2.69 14.74 15.46
N HIS A 240 2.33 13.48 15.72
CA HIS A 240 2.93 12.65 16.77
C HIS A 240 3.50 11.32 16.25
N ARG A 241 3.40 11.05 14.95
CA ARG A 241 3.82 9.80 14.29
C ARG A 241 5.21 9.34 14.69
N GLY A 242 6.19 10.24 14.77
CA GLY A 242 7.55 9.89 15.17
C GLY A 242 7.66 9.33 16.60
N ILE A 243 6.84 9.84 17.53
CA ILE A 243 6.77 9.32 18.92
C ILE A 243 6.05 7.97 18.94
N VAL A 244 4.98 7.82 18.16
CA VAL A 244 4.25 6.56 18.02
C VAL A 244 5.17 5.47 17.46
N TYR A 245 5.90 5.78 16.39
CA TYR A 245 6.90 4.89 15.79
C TYR A 245 7.92 4.40 16.81
N GLN A 246 8.55 5.31 17.57
CA GLN A 246 9.51 4.95 18.61
C GLN A 246 8.92 4.02 19.68
N ARG A 247 7.68 4.27 20.10
CA ARG A 247 6.98 3.42 21.08
C ARG A 247 6.70 2.04 20.50
N LEU A 248 6.17 1.98 19.28
CA LEU A 248 5.88 0.75 18.55
C LEU A 248 7.14 -0.11 18.42
N THR A 249 8.24 0.46 17.91
CA THR A 249 9.52 -0.25 17.77
C THR A 249 9.99 -0.81 19.11
N GLY A 250 9.95 -0.02 20.19
CA GLY A 250 10.33 -0.51 21.51
C GLY A 250 9.42 -1.65 22.03
N HIS A 251 8.14 -1.68 21.66
CA HIS A 251 7.25 -2.80 22.00
C HIS A 251 7.55 -4.05 21.19
N VAL A 252 7.87 -3.89 19.90
CA VAL A 252 8.29 -4.97 19.00
C VAL A 252 9.57 -5.61 19.52
N GLU A 253 10.62 -4.82 19.79
CA GLU A 253 11.89 -5.32 20.33
C GLU A 253 11.69 -6.12 21.63
N ARG A 254 10.84 -5.62 22.54
CA ARG A 254 10.53 -6.32 23.78
C ARG A 254 9.76 -7.62 23.58
N ARG A 255 8.92 -7.72 22.54
CA ARG A 255 8.18 -8.96 22.26
C ARG A 255 9.08 -9.98 21.57
N ASN A 256 9.85 -9.57 20.58
CA ASN A 256 10.88 -10.40 19.95
C ASN A 256 11.81 -11.02 21.01
N ALA A 257 12.36 -10.22 21.92
CA ALA A 257 13.26 -10.74 22.96
C ALA A 257 12.59 -11.77 23.89
N ARG A 258 11.30 -11.60 24.22
CA ARG A 258 10.56 -12.58 25.02
C ARG A 258 10.31 -13.88 24.26
N GLU A 259 10.04 -13.80 22.96
CA GLU A 259 9.82 -14.97 22.12
C GLU A 259 11.12 -15.76 21.93
N GLU A 260 12.24 -15.07 21.69
CA GLU A 260 13.59 -15.67 21.61
C GLU A 260 14.02 -16.35 22.93
N ASP A 261 13.78 -15.69 24.08
CA ASP A 261 14.07 -16.27 25.40
C ASP A 261 13.28 -17.56 25.66
N VAL A 262 12.03 -17.65 25.16
CA VAL A 262 11.20 -18.85 25.29
C VAL A 262 11.69 -19.96 24.36
N GLU A 263 12.09 -19.64 23.13
CA GLU A 263 12.65 -20.62 22.19
C GLU A 263 13.97 -21.21 22.68
N GLY A 264 14.81 -20.43 23.39
CA GLY A 264 16.05 -20.92 23.99
C GLY A 264 15.88 -21.87 25.19
N LEU A 265 14.65 -22.08 25.67
CA LEU A 265 14.32 -22.97 26.79
C LEU A 265 13.81 -24.36 26.37
N PHE A 266 13.57 -24.61 25.08
CA PHE A 266 13.08 -25.87 24.53
C PHE A 266 14.04 -26.50 23.52
#